data_AF-A0A934LB41-F1
#
_entry.id   AF-A0A934LB41-F1
#
_cell.length_a   1.000
_cell.length_b   1.000
_cell.length_c   1.000
_cell.angle_alpha   90.00
_cell.angle_beta   90.00
_cell.angle_gamma   90.00
#
_symmetry.space_group_name_H-M   'P 1'
#
loop_
_entity.id
_entity.type
_entity.pdbx_description
1 polymer ?
#
loop_
_entity_poly.entity_id
_entity_poly.type
_entity_poly.pdbx_seq_one_letter_code
_entity_poly.pdbx_strand_id
1 'polypeptide(L)'
;MRMFCTMAAAVLLIGGVARADQQTIRPTNDEPMIGVVVICNTSEQAEHYVVLIAGGQEPVPAMEAVNAEARNPRACGVAAVAFVRDATIDLKAVRDKLMQIVRINVVASFSGAGWHRVSGVVQYAVMEGGGETI
;
A
#
# COMPACT_ATOMS: atom_id res chain seq x y z
N MET A 1 1.46 60.99 37.78
CA MET A 1 0.08 61.53 37.72
C MET A 1 -0.24 61.68 36.22
N ARG A 2 -0.88 60.72 35.55
CA ARG A 2 -2.28 60.29 35.69
C ARG A 2 -2.48 58.84 35.27
N MET A 3 -3.53 58.28 35.85
CA MET A 3 -4.02 56.91 35.87
C MET A 3 -5.19 56.80 34.87
N PHE A 4 -5.23 55.74 34.05
CA PHE A 4 -6.40 55.23 33.31
C PHE A 4 -6.11 53.74 33.02
N CYS A 5 -6.48 52.77 33.85
CA CYS A 5 -7.78 52.11 34.06
C CYS A 5 -8.40 51.41 32.83
N THR A 6 -8.48 50.07 32.93
CA THR A 6 -9.44 49.12 32.28
C THR A 6 -9.25 48.83 30.78
N MET A 7 -9.42 47.63 30.22
CA MET A 7 -10.08 46.38 30.64
C MET A 7 -9.27 45.15 30.21
N ALA A 8 -9.38 44.09 31.01
CA ALA A 8 -8.99 42.74 30.65
C ALA A 8 -9.88 42.19 29.54
N ALA A 9 -9.26 41.61 28.51
CA ALA A 9 -9.92 40.63 27.64
C ALA A 9 -9.01 39.40 27.57
N ALA A 10 -9.12 38.54 28.58
CA ALA A 10 -8.56 37.20 28.51
C ALA A 10 -9.41 36.41 27.50
N VAL A 11 -8.99 36.43 26.24
CA VAL A 11 -9.53 35.53 25.21
C VAL A 11 -9.08 34.11 25.60
N LEU A 12 -9.99 33.38 26.23
CA LEU A 12 -9.88 31.93 26.39
C LEU A 12 -9.85 31.33 24.99
N LEU A 13 -8.65 31.05 24.50
CA LEU A 13 -8.41 30.16 23.37
C LEU A 13 -8.87 28.76 23.82
N ILE A 14 -10.15 28.47 23.64
CA ILE A 14 -10.66 27.11 23.70
C ILE A 14 -10.13 26.43 22.43
N GLY A 15 -8.88 25.98 22.50
CA GLY A 15 -8.32 25.08 21.52
C GLY A 15 -9.13 23.80 21.57
N GLY A 16 -10.18 23.72 20.75
CA GLY A 16 -10.84 22.47 20.47
C GLY A 16 -9.76 21.53 19.96
N VAL A 17 -9.45 20.48 20.71
CA VAL A 17 -8.67 19.36 20.20
C VAL A 17 -9.50 18.78 19.05
N ALA A 18 -9.20 19.20 17.82
CA ALA A 18 -9.63 18.50 16.64
C ALA A 18 -8.93 17.13 16.71
N ARG A 19 -9.60 16.17 17.35
CA ARG A 19 -9.28 14.77 17.11
C ARG A 19 -9.72 14.54 15.68
N ALA A 20 -8.78 14.67 14.76
CA ALA A 20 -8.87 13.92 13.53
C ALA A 20 -8.94 12.46 13.99
N ASP A 21 -10.17 11.96 14.14
CA ASP A 21 -10.42 10.54 14.07
C ASP A 21 -9.89 10.16 12.69
N GLN A 22 -8.61 9.78 12.65
CA GLN A 22 -8.04 9.06 11.56
C GLN A 22 -8.76 7.72 11.60
N GLN A 23 -10.01 7.71 11.11
CA GLN A 23 -10.72 6.50 10.78
C GLN A 23 -9.77 5.81 9.82
N THR A 24 -9.07 4.82 10.33
CA THR A 24 -8.44 3.78 9.53
C THR A 24 -9.62 3.12 8.82
N ILE A 25 -10.02 3.69 7.69
CA ILE A 25 -10.87 3.04 6.70
C ILE A 25 -10.04 1.84 6.29
N ARG A 26 -10.24 0.73 6.99
CA ARG A 26 -9.68 -0.55 6.62
C ARG A 26 -10.47 -0.92 5.37
N PRO A 27 -9.85 -0.90 4.17
CA PRO A 27 -10.57 -1.17 2.93
C PRO A 27 -11.26 -2.51 3.10
N THR A 28 -12.58 -2.53 2.95
CA THR A 28 -13.30 -3.79 2.84
C THR A 28 -12.84 -4.46 1.54
N ASN A 29 -12.88 -5.80 1.48
CA ASN A 29 -12.36 -6.52 0.31
C ASN A 29 -13.01 -6.05 -1.00
N ASP A 30 -14.22 -5.49 -0.95
CA ASP A 30 -15.00 -5.10 -2.11
C ASP A 30 -14.77 -3.65 -2.60
N GLU A 31 -14.03 -2.82 -1.86
CA GLU A 31 -13.79 -1.42 -2.25
C GLU A 31 -12.59 -1.30 -3.22
N PRO A 32 -12.76 -0.67 -4.40
CA PRO A 32 -11.65 -0.45 -5.33
C PRO A 32 -10.55 0.42 -4.70
N MET A 33 -9.34 -0.12 -4.66
CA MET A 33 -8.14 0.59 -4.21
C MET A 33 -7.30 1.05 -5.40
N ILE A 34 -6.62 2.18 -5.26
CA ILE A 34 -5.61 2.66 -6.21
C ILE A 34 -4.25 2.64 -5.52
N GLY A 35 -3.24 2.09 -6.18
CA GLY A 35 -1.89 2.07 -5.63
C GLY A 35 -0.81 1.78 -6.66
N VAL A 36 0.42 2.13 -6.29
CA VAL A 36 1.65 1.69 -6.98
C VAL A 36 2.20 0.52 -6.18
N VAL A 37 2.09 -0.68 -6.73
CA VAL A 37 2.40 -1.93 -6.02
C VAL A 37 3.21 -2.87 -6.90
N VAL A 38 3.96 -3.77 -6.29
CA VAL A 38 4.53 -4.93 -6.99
C VAL A 38 3.41 -5.94 -7.18
N ILE A 39 3.16 -6.31 -8.43
CA ILE A 39 2.22 -7.38 -8.81
C ILE A 39 3.00 -8.50 -9.50
N CYS A 40 2.58 -9.75 -9.25
CA CYS A 40 3.10 -10.94 -9.89
C CYS A 40 1.98 -11.79 -10.48
N ASN A 41 2.29 -12.59 -11.50
CA ASN A 41 1.31 -13.45 -12.17
C ASN A 41 0.85 -14.61 -11.28
N THR A 42 1.69 -15.09 -10.36
CA THR A 42 1.36 -16.18 -9.43
C THR A 42 1.71 -15.85 -7.98
N SER A 43 1.08 -16.56 -7.04
CA SER A 43 1.38 -16.48 -5.61
C SER A 43 2.83 -16.88 -5.31
N GLU A 44 3.34 -17.91 -5.97
CA GLU A 44 4.70 -18.43 -5.76
C GLU A 44 5.75 -17.39 -6.18
N GLN A 45 5.48 -16.65 -7.26
CA GLN A 45 6.35 -15.55 -7.70
C GLN A 45 6.35 -14.39 -6.68
N ALA A 46 5.18 -14.02 -6.16
CA ALA A 46 5.07 -13.01 -5.11
C ALA A 46 5.75 -13.46 -3.80
N GLU A 47 5.61 -14.74 -3.43
CA GLU A 47 6.27 -15.32 -2.26
C GLU A 47 7.78 -15.33 -2.42
N HIS A 48 8.28 -15.74 -3.58
CA HIS A 48 9.70 -15.75 -3.88
C HIS A 48 10.28 -14.33 -3.81
N TYR A 49 9.57 -13.36 -4.39
CA TYR A 49 9.93 -11.95 -4.27
C TYR A 49 10.08 -11.53 -2.80
N VAL A 50 9.10 -11.83 -1.96
CA VAL A 50 9.14 -11.50 -0.51
C VAL A 50 10.31 -12.19 0.20
N VAL A 51 10.63 -13.45 -0.15
CA VAL A 51 11.79 -14.17 0.41
C VAL A 51 13.10 -13.47 0.07
N LEU A 52 13.28 -12.98 -1.16
CA LEU A 52 14.49 -12.27 -1.55
C LEU A 52 14.65 -10.94 -0.80
N ILE A 53 13.55 -10.18 -0.63
CA ILE A 53 13.55 -8.94 0.16
C ILE A 53 13.90 -9.24 1.63
N ALA A 54 13.33 -10.31 2.20
CA ALA A 54 13.65 -10.76 3.55
C ALA A 54 15.12 -11.18 3.70
N GLY A 55 15.71 -11.76 2.66
CA GLY A 55 17.14 -12.06 2.55
C GLY A 55 18.04 -10.84 2.39
N GLY A 56 17.46 -9.63 2.31
CA GLY A 56 18.19 -8.37 2.25
C GLY A 56 18.39 -7.81 0.84
N GLN A 57 17.81 -8.45 -0.18
CA GLN A 57 17.91 -7.98 -1.55
C GLN A 57 17.08 -6.70 -1.75
N GLU A 58 17.57 -5.80 -2.60
CA GLU A 58 16.84 -4.59 -2.96
C GLU A 58 15.61 -4.93 -3.83
N PRO A 59 14.53 -4.10 -3.79
CA PRO A 59 13.28 -4.36 -4.50
C PRO A 59 13.40 -4.67 -5.99
N VAL A 60 14.16 -3.87 -6.74
CA VAL A 60 14.27 -4.05 -8.20
C VAL A 60 15.07 -5.32 -8.54
N PRO A 61 16.28 -5.54 -7.98
CA PRO A 61 17.00 -6.79 -8.19
C PRO A 61 16.23 -8.05 -7.77
N ALA A 62 15.44 -8.00 -6.69
CA ALA A 62 14.62 -9.13 -6.26
C ALA A 62 13.54 -9.48 -7.30
N MET A 63 12.86 -8.47 -7.84
CA MET A 63 11.87 -8.65 -8.90
C MET A 63 12.52 -9.20 -10.18
N GLU A 64 13.67 -8.67 -10.58
CA GLU A 64 14.41 -9.14 -11.76
C GLU A 64 14.85 -10.60 -11.63
N ALA A 65 15.30 -11.03 -10.44
CA ALA A 65 15.65 -12.41 -10.17
C ALA A 65 14.45 -13.36 -10.35
N VAL A 66 13.28 -13.00 -9.80
CA VAL A 66 12.04 -13.78 -9.99
C VAL A 66 11.66 -13.85 -11.47
N ASN A 67 11.76 -12.75 -12.20
CA ASN A 67 11.46 -12.69 -13.63
C ASN A 67 12.41 -13.57 -14.45
N ALA A 68 13.69 -13.57 -14.10
CA ALA A 68 14.72 -14.38 -14.74
C ALA A 68 14.47 -15.88 -14.51
N GLU A 69 14.17 -16.29 -13.27
CA GLU A 69 13.85 -17.68 -12.93
C GLU A 69 12.58 -18.17 -13.64
N ALA A 70 11.55 -17.32 -13.69
CA ALA A 70 10.31 -17.59 -14.41
C ALA A 70 10.49 -17.61 -15.94
N ARG A 71 11.67 -17.22 -16.46
CA ARG A 71 11.94 -17.00 -17.90
C ARG A 71 10.88 -16.11 -18.56
N ASN A 72 10.38 -15.15 -17.79
CA ASN A 72 9.35 -14.23 -18.21
C ASN A 72 9.68 -12.83 -17.65
N PRO A 73 10.07 -11.86 -18.50
CA PRO A 73 10.44 -10.53 -18.05
C PRO A 73 9.27 -9.74 -17.44
N ARG A 74 8.05 -10.27 -17.50
CA ARG A 74 6.83 -9.70 -16.91
C ARG A 74 6.18 -10.65 -15.89
N ALA A 75 6.96 -11.52 -15.25
CA ALA A 75 6.44 -12.38 -14.18
C ALA A 75 5.96 -11.55 -12.99
N CYS A 76 6.77 -10.59 -12.58
CA CYS A 76 6.50 -9.55 -11.60
C CYS A 76 6.85 -8.17 -12.16
N GLY A 77 6.15 -7.13 -11.69
CA GLY A 77 6.34 -5.76 -12.12
C GLY A 77 5.81 -4.75 -11.10
N VAL A 78 6.39 -3.55 -11.07
CA VAL A 78 5.80 -2.41 -10.38
C VAL A 78 4.73 -1.81 -11.29
N ALA A 79 3.50 -1.68 -10.79
CA ALA A 79 2.39 -1.16 -11.56
C ALA A 79 1.54 -0.19 -10.73
N ALA A 80 1.15 0.92 -11.35
CA ALA A 80 0.08 1.78 -10.88
C ALA A 80 -1.26 1.20 -11.35
N VAL A 81 -2.04 0.67 -10.41
CA VAL A 81 -3.26 -0.10 -10.68
C VAL A 81 -4.42 0.36 -9.81
N ALA A 82 -5.63 0.25 -10.37
CA ALA A 82 -6.87 0.21 -9.61
C ALA A 82 -7.31 -1.25 -9.51
N PHE A 83 -7.60 -1.72 -8.31
CA PHE A 83 -7.87 -3.13 -8.05
C PHE A 83 -8.83 -3.35 -6.89
N VAL A 84 -9.45 -4.52 -6.86
CA VAL A 84 -10.25 -5.02 -5.73
C VAL A 84 -9.50 -6.18 -5.07
N ARG A 85 -9.50 -6.26 -3.74
CA ARG A 85 -8.85 -7.35 -3.01
C ARG A 85 -9.79 -8.55 -2.95
N ASP A 86 -9.31 -9.72 -3.34
CA ASP A 86 -10.10 -10.94 -3.26
C ASP A 86 -9.77 -11.71 -1.98
N ALA A 87 -8.51 -12.09 -1.79
CA ALA A 87 -8.07 -12.85 -0.63
C ALA A 87 -6.63 -12.54 -0.24
N THR A 88 -6.35 -12.46 1.06
CA THR A 88 -4.98 -12.57 1.58
C THR A 88 -4.54 -14.02 1.46
N ILE A 89 -3.48 -14.24 0.69
CA ILE A 89 -2.89 -15.57 0.45
C ILE A 89 -1.88 -15.90 1.54
N ASP A 90 -1.05 -14.93 1.91
CA ASP A 90 -0.01 -15.14 2.92
C ASP A 90 0.39 -13.84 3.65
N LEU A 91 1.00 -13.99 4.81
CA LEU A 91 1.50 -12.95 5.70
C LEU A 91 2.94 -13.32 6.12
N LYS A 92 3.92 -12.50 5.74
CA LYS A 92 5.33 -12.71 6.07
C LYS A 92 5.91 -11.51 6.80
N ALA A 93 6.50 -11.75 7.97
CA ALA A 93 7.32 -10.74 8.63
C ALA A 93 8.63 -10.55 7.84
N VAL A 94 8.91 -9.32 7.43
CA VAL A 94 10.10 -8.91 6.70
C VAL A 94 10.70 -7.72 7.43
N ARG A 95 11.80 -7.96 8.15
CA ARG A 95 12.42 -6.97 9.05
C ARG A 95 11.38 -6.48 10.08
N ASP A 96 11.10 -5.18 10.10
CA ASP A 96 10.15 -4.49 10.97
C ASP A 96 8.75 -4.35 10.34
N LYS A 97 8.50 -4.98 9.20
CA LYS A 97 7.26 -4.85 8.43
C LYS A 97 6.56 -6.19 8.27
N LEU A 98 5.23 -6.17 8.35
CA LEU A 98 4.40 -7.31 7.98
C LEU A 98 4.03 -7.18 6.50
N MET A 99 4.61 -8.01 5.64
CA MET A 99 4.26 -8.07 4.22
C MET A 99 3.07 -9.01 4.01
N GLN A 100 2.13 -8.60 3.19
CA GLN A 100 0.97 -9.39 2.78
C GLN A 100 1.08 -9.72 1.30
N ILE A 101 0.75 -10.95 0.95
CA ILE A 101 0.55 -11.39 -0.42
C ILE A 101 -0.94 -11.53 -0.62
N VAL A 102 -1.50 -10.74 -1.52
CA VAL A 102 -2.94 -10.64 -1.71
C VAL A 102 -3.29 -10.90 -3.16
N ARG A 103 -4.26 -11.79 -3.39
CA ARG A 103 -4.87 -11.98 -4.71
C ARG A 103 -5.77 -10.78 -4.99
N ILE A 104 -5.51 -10.09 -6.09
CA ILE A 104 -6.21 -8.89 -6.50
C ILE A 104 -6.83 -9.06 -7.89
N ASN A 105 -7.95 -8.39 -8.11
CA ASN A 105 -8.57 -8.22 -9.42
C ASN A 105 -8.25 -6.82 -9.94
N VAL A 106 -7.36 -6.73 -10.92
CA VAL A 106 -7.01 -5.44 -11.55
C VAL A 106 -8.13 -5.01 -12.47
N VAL A 107 -8.69 -3.83 -12.24
CA VAL A 107 -9.80 -3.25 -13.01
C VAL A 107 -9.35 -2.09 -13.91
N ALA A 108 -8.25 -1.42 -13.55
CA ALA A 108 -7.59 -0.44 -14.42
C ALA A 108 -6.08 -0.40 -14.19
N SER A 109 -5.32 -0.01 -15.20
CA SER A 109 -3.88 0.25 -15.11
C SER A 109 -3.55 1.64 -15.65
N PHE A 110 -2.51 2.26 -15.11
CA PHE A 110 -2.02 3.55 -15.57
C PHE A 110 -0.84 3.35 -16.53
N SER A 111 -0.93 3.93 -17.74
CA SER A 111 0.08 3.77 -18.80
C SER A 111 1.17 4.85 -18.81
N GLY A 112 1.10 5.83 -17.90
CA GLY A 112 1.89 7.06 -17.96
C GLY A 112 1.13 8.23 -18.58
N ALA A 113 0.23 7.96 -19.53
CA ALA A 113 -0.62 8.98 -20.16
C ALA A 113 -2.02 9.07 -19.54
N GLY A 114 -2.51 7.96 -18.97
CA GLY A 114 -3.84 7.90 -18.39
C GLY A 114 -4.18 6.52 -17.85
N TRP A 115 -5.35 6.44 -17.23
CA TRP A 115 -5.92 5.19 -16.75
C TRP A 115 -6.66 4.47 -17.88
N HIS A 116 -6.39 3.19 -18.04
CA HIS A 116 -7.07 2.32 -18.98
C HIS A 116 -7.78 1.21 -18.23
N ARG A 117 -9.06 1.02 -18.52
CA ARG A 117 -9.81 -0.12 -18.01
C ARG A 117 -9.21 -1.40 -18.58
N VAL A 118 -9.01 -2.39 -17.72
CA VAL A 118 -8.59 -3.73 -18.13
C VAL A 118 -9.66 -4.74 -17.77
N SER A 119 -9.75 -5.83 -18.54
CA SER A 119 -10.69 -6.92 -18.26
C SER A 119 -10.17 -7.73 -17.08
N GLY A 120 -10.53 -7.31 -15.85
CA GLY A 120 -10.44 -8.08 -14.60
C GLY A 120 -9.29 -9.09 -14.57
N VAL A 121 -8.05 -8.62 -14.51
CA VAL A 121 -6.88 -9.50 -14.53
C VAL A 121 -6.55 -9.89 -13.10
N VAL A 122 -6.56 -11.19 -12.79
CA VAL A 122 -6.10 -11.70 -11.50
C VAL A 122 -4.58 -11.59 -11.42
N GLN A 123 -4.10 -10.98 -10.35
CA GLN A 123 -2.67 -10.82 -10.04
C GLN A 123 -2.46 -10.98 -8.53
N TYR A 124 -1.21 -11.09 -8.12
CA TYR A 124 -0.81 -11.22 -6.72
C TYR A 124 0.00 -10.01 -6.32
N ALA A 125 -0.57 -9.16 -5.49
CA ALA A 125 0.06 -7.94 -5.01
C ALA A 125 0.82 -8.19 -3.70
N VAL A 126 2.02 -7.63 -3.63
CA VAL A 126 2.83 -7.58 -2.40
C VAL A 126 2.62 -6.21 -1.77
N MET A 127 2.10 -6.19 -0.55
CA MET A 127 1.70 -4.96 0.14
C MET A 127 2.18 -4.97 1.59
N GLU A 128 2.47 -3.82 2.16
CA GLU A 128 2.66 -3.69 3.61
C GLU A 128 1.30 -3.84 4.30
N GLY A 129 1.25 -4.62 5.37
CA GLY A 129 0.08 -4.82 6.19
C GLY A 129 -0.25 -3.54 6.95
N GLY A 130 -1.50 -3.11 6.87
CA GLY A 130 -1.96 -1.94 7.62
C GLY A 130 -1.98 -2.22 9.12
N GLY A 131 -1.02 -1.65 9.85
CA GLY A 131 -1.23 -1.20 11.23
C GLY A 131 -1.01 -2.20 12.37
N GLU A 132 -0.38 -3.36 12.15
CA GLU A 132 0.11 -4.18 13.27
C GLU A 132 1.64 -4.18 13.22
N THR A 133 2.22 -3.19 13.90
CA THR A 133 3.60 -3.28 14.38
C THR A 133 3.71 -4.56 15.20
N ILE A 134 4.65 -5.44 14.81
CA ILE A 134 5.04 -6.62 15.60
C ILE A 134 5.57 -6.16 16.96
#